data_AF-A0A7C3QY52-F1
#
_entry.id   AF-A0A7C3QY52-F1
#
_cell.length_a   1.000
_cell.length_b   1.000
_cell.length_c   1.000
_cell.angle_alpha   90.00
_cell.angle_beta   90.00
_cell.angle_gamma   90.00
#
_symmetry.space_group_name_H-M   'P 1'
#
loop_
_entity.id
_entity.type
_entity.pdbx_description
1 polymer ?
#
loop_
_entity_poly.entity_id
_entity_poly.type
_entity_poly.pdbx_seq_one_letter_code
_entity_poly.pdbx_strand_id
1 'polypeptide(L)'
;FFLCPVKEGRAADIKIVSIDTSKVFEAHPAFKEAMGKFQAQVQEMQKKIEGIEKEEEKTKAQIEMQQQMRQIATDLQEEAFNKMKADVQKLAKKKGYTYVLDQNALIAGGQDITEEVINSFKELEDASGKKQK
;
A
#
# COMPACT_ATOMS: atom_id res chain seq x y z
N PHE A 1 -50.97 -7.61 30.16
CA PHE A 1 -49.65 -7.97 29.60
C PHE A 1 -49.76 -8.00 28.08
N PHE A 2 -49.45 -6.90 27.40
CA PHE A 2 -49.42 -6.85 25.93
C PHE A 2 -47.96 -6.70 25.48
N LEU A 3 -47.51 -7.65 24.65
CA LEU A 3 -46.14 -7.78 24.18
C LEU A 3 -45.71 -6.54 23.40
N CYS A 4 -44.57 -5.96 23.79
CA CYS A 4 -43.86 -4.96 23.01
C CYS A 4 -43.13 -5.68 21.86
N PRO A 5 -43.34 -5.32 20.58
CA PRO A 5 -42.54 -5.87 19.50
C PRO A 5 -41.11 -5.34 19.65
N VAL A 6 -40.17 -6.22 20.00
CA VAL A 6 -38.74 -5.94 19.82
C VAL A 6 -38.57 -5.70 18.32
N LYS A 7 -38.30 -4.44 17.94
CA LYS A 7 -37.72 -4.15 16.63
C LYS A 7 -36.38 -4.87 16.64
N GLU A 8 -36.31 -6.05 16.04
CA GLU A 8 -35.06 -6.63 15.55
C GLU A 8 -34.45 -5.57 14.64
N GLY A 9 -33.54 -4.78 15.22
CA GLY A 9 -32.62 -3.97 14.45
C GLY A 9 -31.89 -4.95 13.57
N ARG A 10 -32.21 -4.93 12.27
CA ARG A 10 -31.53 -5.67 11.22
C ARG A 10 -30.03 -5.59 11.53
N ALA A 11 -29.45 -6.69 11.99
CA ALA A 11 -28.01 -6.80 12.09
C ALA A 11 -27.52 -6.48 10.68
N ALA A 12 -26.91 -5.31 10.50
CA ALA A 12 -26.27 -5.02 9.23
C ALA A 12 -25.35 -6.21 8.98
N ASP A 13 -25.47 -6.86 7.83
CA ASP A 13 -24.59 -7.95 7.43
C ASP A 13 -23.18 -7.38 7.28
N ILE A 14 -22.45 -7.22 8.39
CA ILE A 14 -21.11 -6.67 8.45
C ILE A 14 -20.20 -7.74 7.85
N LYS A 15 -19.82 -7.55 6.58
CA LYS A 15 -18.86 -8.42 5.90
C LYS A 15 -17.46 -7.98 6.27
N ILE A 16 -16.85 -8.74 7.19
CA ILE A 16 -15.46 -8.60 7.60
C ILE A 16 -14.61 -9.53 6.74
N VAL A 17 -13.60 -8.96 6.10
CA VAL A 17 -12.64 -9.70 5.29
C VAL A 17 -11.23 -9.50 5.81
N SER A 18 -10.40 -10.52 5.67
CA SER A 18 -8.99 -10.48 6.02
C SER A 18 -8.14 -10.29 4.76
N ILE A 19 -7.06 -9.52 4.90
CA ILE A 19 -6.01 -9.42 3.90
C ILE A 19 -4.65 -9.58 4.56
N ASP A 20 -3.74 -10.29 3.90
CA ASP A 20 -2.33 -10.30 4.26
C ASP A 20 -1.68 -9.02 3.69
N THR A 21 -1.55 -7.98 4.52
CA THR A 21 -1.04 -6.68 4.03
C THR A 21 0.39 -6.81 3.50
N SER A 22 1.19 -7.72 4.05
CA SER A 22 2.57 -7.97 3.59
C SER A 22 2.57 -8.51 2.16
N LYS A 23 1.83 -9.60 1.90
CA LYS A 23 1.76 -10.18 0.55
C LYS A 23 1.12 -9.24 -0.46
N VAL A 24 0.05 -8.54 -0.05
CA VAL A 24 -0.64 -7.55 -0.87
C VAL A 24 0.32 -6.43 -1.25
N PHE A 25 1.11 -5.93 -0.30
CA PHE A 25 2.10 -4.87 -0.53
C PHE A 25 3.25 -5.34 -1.44
N GLU A 26 3.82 -6.52 -1.18
CA GLU A 26 4.90 -7.08 -2.01
C GLU A 26 4.45 -7.39 -3.45
N ALA A 27 3.20 -7.82 -3.62
CA ALA A 27 2.61 -8.06 -4.93
C ALA A 27 2.15 -6.77 -5.62
N HIS A 28 2.07 -5.64 -4.91
CA HIS A 28 1.55 -4.39 -5.45
C HIS A 28 2.55 -3.76 -6.44
N PRO A 29 2.11 -3.32 -7.63
CA PRO A 29 3.01 -2.70 -8.61
C PRO A 29 3.68 -1.44 -8.07
N ALA A 30 2.97 -0.66 -7.26
CA ALA A 30 3.53 0.53 -6.59
C ALA A 30 4.78 0.23 -5.74
N PHE A 31 4.94 -0.99 -5.20
CA PHE A 31 6.15 -1.36 -4.49
C PHE A 31 7.35 -1.49 -5.42
N LYS A 32 7.17 -2.12 -6.60
CA LYS A 32 8.21 -2.18 -7.64
C LYS A 32 8.55 -0.79 -8.17
N GLU A 33 7.54 0.05 -8.42
CA GLU A 33 7.74 1.44 -8.83
C GLU A 33 8.52 2.24 -7.77
N ALA A 34 8.15 2.10 -6.50
CA ALA A 34 8.84 2.72 -5.38
C ALA A 34 10.30 2.25 -5.30
N MET A 35 10.56 0.94 -5.40
CA MET A 35 11.92 0.41 -5.38
C MET A 35 12.77 0.93 -6.56
N GLY A 36 12.17 1.03 -7.75
CA GLY A 36 12.81 1.62 -8.93
C GLY A 36 13.16 3.09 -8.74
N LYS A 37 12.21 3.90 -8.26
CA LYS A 37 12.43 5.32 -7.93
C LYS A 37 13.50 5.49 -6.85
N PHE A 38 13.49 4.64 -5.83
CA PHE A 38 14.48 4.64 -4.76
C PHE A 38 15.88 4.38 -5.33
N GLN A 39 16.08 3.30 -6.10
CA GLN A 39 17.37 3.02 -6.73
C GLN A 39 17.85 4.16 -7.64
N ALA A 40 16.95 4.74 -8.44
CA ALA A 40 17.30 5.85 -9.31
C ALA A 40 17.81 7.07 -8.52
N GLN A 41 17.11 7.45 -7.46
CA GLN A 41 17.54 8.56 -6.60
C GLN A 41 18.85 8.26 -5.87
N VAL A 42 19.04 7.04 -5.39
CA VAL A 42 20.29 6.60 -4.77
C VAL A 42 21.46 6.68 -5.74
N GLN A 43 21.28 6.21 -6.98
CA GLN A 43 22.31 6.30 -8.01
C GLN A 43 22.63 7.76 -8.37
N GLU A 44 21.61 8.62 -8.46
CA GLU A 44 21.82 10.04 -8.74
C GLU A 44 22.61 10.74 -7.62
N MET A 45 22.29 10.43 -6.36
CA MET A 45 23.04 10.93 -5.20
C MET A 45 24.46 10.39 -5.13
N GLN A 46 24.67 9.11 -5.42
CA GLN A 46 26.02 8.54 -5.48
C GLN A 46 26.88 9.23 -6.53
N LYS A 47 26.35 9.43 -7.74
CA LYS A 47 27.05 10.16 -8.81
C LYS A 47 27.39 11.60 -8.40
N LYS A 48 26.47 12.27 -7.69
CA LYS A 48 26.73 13.62 -7.15
C LYS A 48 27.89 13.62 -6.16
N ILE A 49 27.97 12.62 -5.29
CA ILE A 49 29.06 12.50 -4.30
C ILE A 49 30.39 12.14 -4.97
N GLU A 50 30.39 11.26 -5.97
CA GLU A 50 31.60 10.87 -6.71
C GLU A 50 32.22 12.06 -7.48
N GLY A 51 31.40 13.01 -7.93
CA GLY A 51 31.86 14.23 -8.60
C GLY A 51 32.43 15.31 -7.68
N ILE A 52 32.40 15.12 -6.36
CA ILE A 52 32.91 16.10 -5.39
C ILE A 52 34.37 15.77 -5.03
N GLU A 53 35.29 16.63 -5.46
CA GLU A 53 36.73 16.48 -5.18
C GLU A 53 37.12 16.96 -3.77
N LYS A 54 36.33 17.86 -3.16
CA LYS A 54 36.59 18.39 -1.82
C LYS A 54 36.07 17.47 -0.73
N GLU A 55 36.96 17.02 0.14
CA GLU A 55 36.66 16.09 1.24
C GLU A 55 35.60 16.61 2.23
N GLU A 56 35.61 17.92 2.49
CA GLU A 56 34.65 18.58 3.39
C GLU A 56 33.23 18.59 2.82
N GLU A 57 33.08 18.85 1.52
CA GLU A 57 31.79 18.81 0.82
C GLU A 57 31.30 17.37 0.63
N LYS A 58 32.23 16.43 0.40
CA LYS A 58 31.91 15.00 0.28
C LYS A 58 31.33 14.43 1.58
N THR A 59 31.89 14.82 2.73
CA THR A 59 31.40 14.40 4.04
C THR A 59 29.98 14.94 4.29
N LYS A 60 29.74 16.22 4.01
CA LYS A 60 28.39 16.81 4.11
C LYS A 60 27.39 16.11 3.18
N ALA A 61 27.77 15.90 1.92
CA ALA A 61 26.92 15.24 0.93
C ALA A 61 26.59 13.79 1.31
N GLN A 62 27.50 13.05 1.96
CA GLN A 62 27.21 11.71 2.48
C GLN A 62 26.21 11.72 3.64
N ILE A 63 26.32 12.70 4.57
CA ILE A 63 25.38 12.85 5.68
C ILE A 63 23.99 13.21 5.13
N GLU A 64 23.92 14.17 4.20
CA GLU A 64 22.69 14.55 3.52
C GLU A 64 22.10 13.37 2.74
N MET A 65 22.92 12.61 2.01
CA MET A 65 22.46 11.41 1.31
C MET A 65 21.85 10.38 2.26
N GLN A 66 22.45 10.13 3.42
CA GLN A 66 21.85 9.20 4.40
C GLN A 66 20.51 9.71 4.95
N GLN A 67 20.39 11.02 5.19
CA GLN A 67 19.14 11.62 5.61
C GLN A 67 18.08 11.54 4.50
N GLN A 68 18.44 11.92 3.27
CA GLN A 68 17.57 11.87 2.11
C GLN A 68 17.16 10.44 1.78
N MET A 69 18.06 9.46 1.87
CA MET A 69 17.71 8.04 1.71
C MET A 69 16.64 7.61 2.71
N ARG A 70 16.77 8.00 3.98
CA ARG A 70 15.74 7.69 4.99
C ARG A 70 14.41 8.38 4.67
N GLN A 71 14.46 9.64 4.25
CA GLN A 71 13.28 10.41 3.87
C GLN A 71 12.58 9.76 2.67
N ILE A 72 13.30 9.54 1.58
CA ILE A 72 12.81 8.96 0.33
C ILE A 72 12.31 7.53 0.55
N ALA A 73 13.00 6.73 1.36
CA ALA A 73 12.51 5.39 1.70
C ALA A 73 11.16 5.46 2.41
N THR A 74 11.01 6.38 3.37
CA THR A 74 9.76 6.59 4.12
C THR A 74 8.66 7.11 3.18
N ASP A 75 8.95 8.15 2.39
CA ASP A 75 7.99 8.78 1.48
C ASP A 75 7.52 7.80 0.40
N LEU A 76 8.43 7.03 -0.20
CA LEU A 76 8.08 6.02 -1.21
C LEU A 76 7.32 4.85 -0.61
N GLN A 77 7.68 4.42 0.60
CA GLN A 77 6.94 3.39 1.32
C GLN A 77 5.53 3.87 1.65
N GLU A 78 5.38 5.12 2.11
CA GLU A 78 4.08 5.72 2.40
C GLU A 78 3.24 5.90 1.12
N GLU A 79 3.85 6.37 0.02
CA GLU A 79 3.18 6.49 -1.28
C GLU A 79 2.69 5.13 -1.78
N ALA A 80 3.54 4.11 -1.73
CA ALA A 80 3.19 2.75 -2.11
C ALA A 80 2.06 2.19 -1.22
N PHE A 81 2.14 2.42 0.10
CA PHE A 81 1.13 1.97 1.05
C PHE A 81 -0.20 2.68 0.85
N ASN A 82 -0.18 3.99 0.59
CA ASN A 82 -1.39 4.77 0.30
C ASN A 82 -2.06 4.33 -0.99
N LYS A 83 -1.28 4.02 -2.04
CA LYS A 83 -1.80 3.45 -3.30
C LYS A 83 -2.48 2.09 -3.05
N MET A 84 -1.76 1.18 -2.38
CA MET A 84 -2.30 -0.12 -1.98
C MET A 84 -3.59 0.03 -1.18
N LYS A 85 -3.60 0.88 -0.14
CA LYS A 85 -4.79 1.17 0.67
C LYS A 85 -5.94 1.70 -0.17
N ALA A 86 -5.68 2.63 -1.09
CA ALA A 86 -6.72 3.20 -1.95
C ALA A 86 -7.35 2.12 -2.85
N ASP A 87 -6.55 1.22 -3.42
CA ASP A 87 -7.05 0.16 -4.29
C ASP A 87 -7.80 -0.93 -3.50
N VAL A 88 -7.31 -1.31 -2.32
CA VAL A 88 -8.04 -2.16 -1.36
C VAL A 88 -9.38 -1.51 -0.98
N GLN A 89 -9.40 -0.21 -0.70
CA GLN A 89 -10.65 0.51 -0.39
C GLN A 89 -11.63 0.52 -1.57
N LYS A 90 -11.14 0.69 -2.81
CA LYS A 90 -11.99 0.61 -4.01
C LYS A 90 -12.60 -0.78 -4.17
N LEU A 91 -11.80 -1.83 -3.95
CA LEU A 91 -12.28 -3.21 -4.00
C LEU A 91 -13.32 -3.49 -2.91
N ALA A 92 -13.05 -3.07 -1.68
CA ALA A 92 -13.98 -3.17 -0.58
C ALA A 92 -15.32 -2.48 -0.88
N LYS A 93 -15.28 -1.24 -1.42
CA LYS A 93 -16.50 -0.52 -1.84
C LYS A 93 -17.22 -1.24 -2.99
N LYS A 94 -16.50 -1.75 -3.99
CA LYS A 94 -17.06 -2.44 -5.16
C LYS A 94 -17.75 -3.76 -4.77
N LYS A 95 -17.20 -4.48 -3.80
CA LYS A 95 -17.70 -5.77 -3.31
C LYS A 95 -18.66 -5.65 -2.12
N GLY A 96 -18.75 -4.47 -1.52
CA GLY A 96 -19.61 -4.19 -0.37
C GLY A 96 -19.06 -4.74 0.96
N TYR A 97 -17.73 -4.83 1.11
CA TYR A 97 -17.10 -5.19 2.38
C TYR A 97 -17.12 -4.01 3.35
N THR A 98 -17.44 -4.28 4.62
CA THR A 98 -17.59 -3.25 5.65
C THR A 98 -16.27 -2.98 6.38
N TYR A 99 -15.50 -4.03 6.66
CA TYR A 99 -14.20 -3.93 7.31
C TYR A 99 -13.20 -4.82 6.61
N VAL A 100 -12.01 -4.26 6.36
CA VAL A 100 -10.84 -4.98 5.86
C VAL A 100 -9.83 -4.96 6.98
N LEU A 101 -9.48 -6.14 7.49
CA LEU A 101 -8.55 -6.31 8.60
C LEU A 101 -7.30 -7.05 8.11
N ASP A 102 -6.16 -6.73 8.72
CA ASP A 102 -4.96 -7.51 8.48
C ASP A 102 -5.09 -8.92 9.06
N GLN A 103 -4.64 -9.92 8.30
CA GLN A 103 -4.73 -11.32 8.69
C GLN A 103 -3.96 -11.61 10.00
N ASN A 104 -2.86 -10.90 10.27
CA ASN A 104 -2.09 -11.08 11.52
C ASN A 104 -2.82 -10.53 12.76
N ALA A 105 -3.80 -9.64 12.57
CA ALA A 105 -4.62 -9.11 13.65
C ALA A 105 -5.86 -9.98 13.96
N LEU A 106 -6.17 -10.96 13.11
CA LEU A 106 -7.33 -11.84 13.25
C LEU A 106 -6.93 -13.16 13.92
N ILE A 107 -7.54 -13.43 15.08
CA ILE A 107 -7.32 -14.67 15.83
C ILE A 107 -8.26 -15.78 15.34
N ALA A 108 -9.48 -15.43 14.95
CA ALA A 108 -10.46 -16.34 14.35
C ALA A 108 -11.54 -15.57 13.58
N GLY A 109 -11.97 -16.11 12.44
CA GLY A 109 -12.99 -15.52 11.57
C GLY A 109 -12.44 -14.59 10.49
N GLY A 110 -13.34 -14.02 9.68
CA GLY A 110 -13.00 -13.23 8.50
C GLY A 110 -12.79 -14.11 7.26
N GLN A 111 -13.31 -13.66 6.12
CA GLN A 111 -13.04 -14.30 4.83
C GLN A 111 -11.73 -13.74 4.27
N ASP A 112 -10.77 -14.61 3.98
CA ASP A 112 -9.55 -14.18 3.31
C ASP A 112 -9.82 -13.83 1.85
N ILE A 113 -9.46 -12.61 1.46
CA ILE A 113 -9.58 -12.11 0.09
C ILE A 113 -8.22 -11.68 -0.48
N THR A 114 -7.12 -12.12 0.15
CA THR A 114 -5.76 -11.73 -0.21
C THR A 114 -5.48 -11.98 -1.70
N GLU A 115 -5.82 -13.18 -2.18
CA GLU A 115 -5.64 -13.54 -3.59
C GLU A 115 -6.53 -12.71 -4.53
N GLU A 116 -7.77 -12.42 -4.11
CA GLU A 116 -8.71 -11.62 -4.92
C GLU A 116 -8.20 -10.20 -5.10
N VAL A 117 -7.64 -9.61 -4.04
CA VAL A 117 -7.02 -8.28 -4.05
C VAL A 117 -5.77 -8.26 -4.92
N ILE A 118 -4.89 -9.27 -4.79
CA ILE A 118 -3.70 -9.39 -5.64
C ILE A 118 -4.07 -9.52 -7.12
N ASN A 119 -5.07 -10.34 -7.44
CA ASN A 119 -5.54 -10.49 -8.82
C ASN A 119 -6.18 -9.19 -9.34
N SER A 120 -6.93 -8.50 -8.48
CA SER A 120 -7.52 -7.22 -8.83
C SER A 120 -6.48 -6.14 -9.15
N PHE A 121 -5.31 -6.13 -8.49
CA PHE A 121 -4.23 -5.20 -8.84
C PHE A 121 -3.67 -5.45 -10.23
N LYS A 122 -3.50 -6.71 -10.63
CA LYS A 122 -3.08 -7.08 -11.99
C LYS A 122 -4.11 -6.61 -13.02
N GLU A 123 -5.39 -6.81 -12.74
CA GLU A 123 -6.47 -6.33 -13.61
C GLU A 123 -6.59 -4.79 -13.63
N LEU A 124 -6.22 -4.08 -12.55
CA LEU A 124 -6.20 -2.62 -12.50
C LEU A 124 -5.06 -2.02 -13.34
N GLU A 125 -3.89 -2.67 -13.40
CA GLU A 125 -2.84 -2.31 -14.37
C GLU A 125 -3.38 -2.42 -15.80
N ASP A 126 -4.06 -3.50 -16.14
CA ASP A 126 -4.66 -3.71 -17.47
C ASP A 126 -5.81 -2.74 -17.78
N ALA A 127 -6.59 -2.32 -16.78
CA ALA A 127 -7.70 -1.38 -16.94
C ALA A 127 -7.23 0.07 -17.15
N SER A 128 -6.04 0.43 -16.69
CA SER A 128 -5.43 1.75 -16.92
C SER A 128 -5.00 1.95 -18.38
N GLY A 129 -4.82 0.87 -19.15
CA GLY A 129 -4.59 0.89 -20.60
C GLY A 129 -5.83 1.07 -21.48
N LYS A 130 -7.06 1.07 -20.94
CA LYS A 130 -8.31 1.12 -21.74
C LYS A 130 -9.11 2.43 -21.68
N LYS A 131 -8.60 3.50 -21.05
CA LYS A 131 -9.17 4.86 -21.16
C LYS A 131 -8.30 5.77 -22.03
N GLN A 132 -8.00 5.32 -23.24
CA GLN A 132 -7.58 6.21 -24.32
C GLN A 132 -8.12 5.63 -25.63
N LYS A 133 -9.43 5.74 -25.83
CA LYS A 133 -10.05 5.57 -27.14
C LYS A 133 -11.19 6.56 -27.30
#